data_AF-A0AAI8V7U9-F1
#
_entry.id   AF-A0AAI8V7U9-F1
#
_cell.length_a   1.000
_cell.length_b   1.000
_cell.length_c   1.000
_cell.angle_alpha   90.00
_cell.angle_beta   90.00
_cell.angle_gamma   90.00
#
_symmetry.space_group_name_H-M   'P 1'
#
loop_
_entity.id
_entity.type
_entity.pdbx_description
1 polymer ?
#
loop_
_entity_poly.entity_id
_entity_poly.type
_entity_poly.pdbx_seq_one_letter_code
_entity_poly.pdbx_strand_id
1 'polypeptide(L)'
;MFLRPEKDILQRLDDIPRVEPEPDERRDRIIVGKAVEEKLSGLGEDVKDLVTEELSRSAQGSAIWIKMVVELLEMRQVRALTPMRAFLDRLPQPDQLSQLYSSLLSCHTSDDLQNQGLAISALETFAISRRPLTILEVAWAATLSCAKEDVTSVAALAGLVDHQRVMALIRPFVALVDFDDTKRCQVRLVHQSVEEFVLEGWTSTRHGLQHSDTSPTTDDAQVKHTARRLEASILNNCIRYLLLVEIGLNYLFSEGQEAIEAMPQEYDLFGDHDEPANYDPTVTWETWEENMVRYDPSERGLGELFVYASCHWVEHFGAVEVDSPPGLASIETLCQAGSLRLKNWTEQFTRPQCTIQRRFVFDSRLYDPLSITSLYGSEAMLQMMLEGSDFSTVKFLPNSPMVVVDQILRWGDKSRIKLLFLIMRAWSFSGMSDRGWDTLFDLVDGVLETMIRESWGSELLQPGTIQSSGLNSCTAANEQQALRST
;
A
#
# COMPACT_ATOMS: atom_id res chain seq x y z
N MET A 1 -5.68 -4.03 13.70
CA MET A 1 -5.35 -3.23 14.90
C MET A 1 -3.96 -2.62 14.71
N PHE A 2 -3.87 -1.41 14.14
CA PHE A 2 -2.68 -0.55 14.29
C PHE A 2 -3.02 0.50 15.33
N LEU A 3 -2.92 0.05 16.57
CA LEU A 3 -2.83 0.95 17.70
C LEU A 3 -1.35 1.01 18.05
N ARG A 4 -0.84 2.24 18.06
CA ARG A 4 0.42 2.64 18.69
C ARG A 4 0.79 1.70 19.84
N PRO A 5 1.98 1.09 19.84
CA PRO A 5 2.58 0.63 21.08
C PRO A 5 3.18 1.84 21.82
N GLU A 6 2.53 3.02 21.81
CA GLU A 6 3.13 4.21 22.43
C GLU A 6 3.20 4.05 23.94
N LYS A 7 2.23 3.44 24.62
CA LYS A 7 2.35 3.34 26.09
C LYS A 7 3.46 2.39 26.55
N ASP A 8 3.62 1.25 25.87
CA ASP A 8 4.67 0.27 26.22
C ASP A 8 6.05 0.67 25.69
N ILE A 9 6.11 1.37 24.54
CA ILE A 9 7.37 1.93 24.01
C ILE A 9 7.77 3.19 24.79
N LEU A 10 6.85 4.10 25.12
CA LEU A 10 7.14 5.29 25.94
C LEU A 10 7.56 4.90 27.36
N GLN A 11 6.94 3.87 27.97
CA GLN A 11 7.41 3.33 29.26
C GLN A 11 8.80 2.68 29.17
N ARG A 12 9.16 2.10 28.01
CA ARG A 12 10.51 1.55 27.76
C ARG A 12 11.53 2.60 27.30
N LEU A 13 11.07 3.78 26.88
CA LEU A 13 11.88 4.92 26.44
C LEU A 13 12.07 6.00 27.53
N ASP A 14 11.47 5.85 28.71
CA ASP A 14 11.66 6.79 29.83
C ASP A 14 13.13 6.91 30.27
N ASP A 15 13.96 5.90 29.96
CA ASP A 15 15.41 5.90 30.22
C ASP A 15 16.27 6.39 29.03
N ILE A 16 15.67 6.70 27.88
CA ILE A 16 16.41 7.25 26.72
C ILE A 16 16.27 8.78 26.75
N PRO A 17 17.38 9.55 26.76
CA PRO A 17 17.30 11.00 26.69
C PRO A 17 16.56 11.41 25.40
N ARG A 18 15.35 11.93 25.56
CA ARG A 18 14.58 12.50 24.46
C ARG A 18 15.28 13.77 24.03
N VAL A 19 15.78 13.78 22.81
CA VAL A 19 16.18 15.02 22.15
C VAL A 19 14.89 15.65 21.65
N GLU A 20 14.24 16.42 22.51
CA GLU A 20 13.28 17.42 22.07
C GLU A 20 14.11 18.65 21.72
N PRO A 21 14.38 18.91 20.43
CA PRO A 21 15.12 20.10 20.05
C PRO A 21 14.29 21.31 20.47
N GLU A 22 14.71 21.99 21.53
CA GLU A 22 14.07 23.23 21.94
C GLU A 22 14.01 24.21 20.74
N PRO A 23 12.99 25.08 20.70
CA PRO A 23 12.94 26.16 19.74
C PRO A 23 14.23 26.99 19.83
N ASP A 24 14.99 27.02 18.75
CA ASP A 24 16.24 27.79 18.66
C ASP A 24 16.14 28.71 17.45
N GLU A 25 15.87 29.99 17.73
CA GLU A 25 15.74 31.03 16.71
C GLU A 25 17.01 31.15 15.85
N ARG A 26 18.20 30.87 16.41
CA ARG A 26 19.45 30.90 15.64
C ARG A 26 19.51 29.78 14.63
N ARG A 27 19.10 28.57 15.01
CA ARG A 27 19.00 27.43 14.09
C ARG A 27 17.96 27.72 13.01
N ASP A 28 16.79 28.20 13.41
CA ASP A 28 15.69 28.49 12.48
C ASP A 28 16.10 29.58 11.48
N ARG A 29 16.83 30.60 11.91
CA ARG A 29 17.39 31.62 11.02
C ARG A 29 18.37 31.08 9.99
N ILE A 30 19.18 30.07 10.34
CA ILE A 30 20.07 29.41 9.38
C ILE A 30 19.25 28.61 8.35
N ILE A 31 18.23 27.87 8.81
CA ILE A 31 17.36 27.07 7.93
C ILE A 31 16.58 27.97 6.98
N VAL A 32 15.94 29.01 7.52
CA VAL A 32 15.18 30.00 6.74
C VAL A 32 16.10 30.69 5.74
N GLY A 33 17.24 31.22 6.19
CA GLY A 33 18.17 31.93 5.30
C GLY A 33 18.62 31.06 4.13
N LYS A 34 18.94 29.79 4.38
CA LYS A 34 19.29 28.84 3.31
C LYS A 34 18.12 28.59 2.35
N ALA A 35 16.91 28.36 2.87
CA ALA A 35 15.73 28.09 2.05
C ALA A 35 15.32 29.30 1.19
N VAL A 36 15.39 30.51 1.75
CA VAL A 36 15.11 31.77 1.05
C VAL A 36 16.13 32.01 -0.07
N GLU A 37 17.42 31.77 0.17
CA GLU A 37 18.43 31.92 -0.88
C GLU A 37 18.28 30.92 -2.01
N GLU A 38 17.99 29.65 -1.69
CA GLU A 38 17.84 28.60 -2.70
C GLU A 38 16.58 28.78 -3.55
N LYS A 39 15.43 29.10 -2.93
CA LYS A 39 14.12 29.12 -3.61
C LYS A 39 13.60 30.51 -3.97
N LEU A 40 14.03 31.55 -3.27
CA LEU A 40 13.54 32.92 -3.44
C LEU A 40 14.65 33.89 -3.89
N SER A 41 15.66 33.36 -4.59
CA SER A 41 16.82 34.12 -5.10
C SER A 41 16.45 35.35 -5.94
N GLY A 42 15.28 35.34 -6.60
CA GLY A 42 14.77 36.44 -7.42
C GLY A 42 14.12 37.61 -6.65
N LEU A 43 14.01 37.53 -5.31
CA LEU A 43 13.52 38.63 -4.48
C LEU A 43 14.60 39.68 -4.23
N GLY A 44 14.20 40.94 -4.06
CA GLY A 44 15.11 42.00 -3.63
C GLY A 44 15.56 41.81 -2.18
N GLU A 45 16.76 42.29 -1.85
CA GLU A 45 17.41 42.05 -0.54
C GLU A 45 16.52 42.46 0.64
N ASP A 46 15.92 43.65 0.58
CA ASP A 46 15.01 44.14 1.63
C ASP A 46 13.82 43.19 1.89
N VAL A 47 13.35 42.48 0.85
CA VAL A 47 12.24 41.53 0.95
C VAL A 47 12.74 40.20 1.50
N LYS A 48 13.93 39.74 1.09
CA LYS A 48 14.57 38.55 1.65
C LYS A 48 14.86 38.70 3.13
N ASP A 49 15.36 39.86 3.55
CA ASP A 49 15.62 40.18 4.96
C ASP A 49 14.34 40.14 5.77
N LEU A 50 13.26 40.77 5.28
CA LEU A 50 11.95 40.74 5.93
C LEU A 50 11.42 39.30 6.08
N VAL A 51 11.47 38.50 5.00
CA VAL A 51 11.02 37.10 5.04
C VAL A 51 11.88 36.30 6.02
N THR A 52 13.19 36.51 5.99
CA THR A 52 14.12 35.79 6.87
C THR A 52 13.83 36.09 8.33
N GLU A 53 13.65 37.37 8.69
CA GLU A 53 13.37 37.78 10.06
C GLU A 53 12.04 37.23 10.58
N GLU A 54 10.95 37.41 9.83
CA GLU A 54 9.62 37.01 10.29
C GLU A 54 9.48 35.49 10.37
N LEU A 55 9.96 34.74 9.36
CA LEU A 55 9.88 33.28 9.40
C LEU A 55 10.76 32.68 10.51
N SER A 56 11.93 33.26 10.80
CA SER A 56 12.78 32.78 11.90
C SER A 56 12.09 32.91 13.25
N ARG A 57 11.35 34.02 13.45
CA ARG A 57 10.61 34.29 14.68
C ARG A 57 9.38 33.40 14.83
N SER A 58 8.71 33.06 13.73
CA SER A 58 7.48 32.27 13.73
C SER A 58 7.68 30.76 13.61
N ALA A 59 8.87 30.28 13.22
CA ALA A 59 9.09 28.86 12.92
C ALA A 59 8.92 27.91 14.11
N GLN A 60 9.21 28.37 15.35
CA GLN A 60 9.11 27.57 16.57
C GLN A 60 9.80 26.18 16.46
N GLY A 61 10.93 26.11 15.76
CA GLY A 61 11.67 24.88 15.50
C GLY A 61 11.12 23.96 14.40
N SER A 62 10.04 24.35 13.72
CA SER A 62 9.41 23.54 12.67
C SER A 62 10.06 23.77 11.31
N ALA A 63 11.09 22.97 11.00
CA ALA A 63 11.76 22.99 9.70
C ALA A 63 10.81 22.65 8.54
N ILE A 64 9.83 21.77 8.77
CA ILE A 64 8.82 21.43 7.77
C ILE A 64 7.90 22.61 7.48
N TRP A 65 7.48 23.37 8.51
CA TRP A 65 6.69 24.58 8.31
C TRP A 65 7.47 25.63 7.50
N ILE A 66 8.74 25.87 7.83
CA ILE A 66 9.60 26.79 7.07
C ILE A 66 9.63 26.38 5.59
N LYS A 67 9.90 25.09 5.31
CA LYS A 67 9.94 24.57 3.95
C LYS A 67 8.63 24.83 3.20
N MET A 68 7.49 24.54 3.83
CA MET A 68 6.18 24.69 3.22
C MET A 68 5.79 26.15 2.97
N VAL A 69 6.14 27.06 3.89
CA VAL A 69 5.90 28.49 3.70
C VAL A 69 6.76 29.07 2.58
N VAL A 70 8.05 28.68 2.50
CA VAL A 70 8.93 29.11 1.42
C VAL A 70 8.42 28.64 0.06
N GLU A 71 7.94 27.39 -0.05
CA GLU A 71 7.32 26.88 -1.28
C GLU A 71 6.06 27.68 -1.66
N LEU A 72 5.23 28.04 -0.66
CA LEU A 72 4.04 28.86 -0.88
C LEU A 72 4.39 30.28 -1.35
N LEU A 73 5.44 30.89 -0.79
CA LEU A 73 5.94 32.20 -1.20
C LEU A 73 6.47 32.17 -2.64
N GLU A 74 7.25 31.14 -2.99
CA GLU A 74 7.78 30.92 -4.34
C GLU A 74 6.64 30.87 -5.36
N MET A 75 5.56 30.14 -5.05
CA MET A 75 4.39 30.05 -5.92
C MET A 75 3.59 31.35 -6.03
N ARG A 76 3.34 32.04 -4.92
CA ARG A 76 2.52 33.25 -4.91
C ARG A 76 3.21 34.43 -5.61
N GLN A 77 4.52 34.34 -5.84
CA GLN A 77 5.33 35.35 -6.56
C GLN A 77 5.13 36.77 -5.99
N VAL A 78 4.97 36.90 -4.67
CA VAL A 78 4.84 38.19 -4.00
C VAL A 78 6.22 38.83 -3.96
N ARG A 79 6.43 39.91 -4.72
CA ARG A 79 7.76 40.56 -4.83
C ARG A 79 7.87 41.90 -4.14
N ALA A 80 6.75 42.56 -3.88
CA ALA A 80 6.72 43.89 -3.28
C ALA A 80 6.70 43.78 -1.74
N LEU A 81 7.42 44.68 -1.07
CA LEU A 81 7.63 44.65 0.38
C LEU A 81 6.33 44.76 1.19
N THR A 82 5.44 45.70 0.84
CA THR A 82 4.17 45.89 1.58
C THR A 82 3.21 44.70 1.42
N PRO A 83 2.94 44.19 0.20
CA PRO A 83 2.18 42.96 0.03
C PRO A 83 2.82 41.74 0.72
N MET A 84 4.15 41.65 0.74
CA MET A 84 4.87 40.57 1.43
C MET A 84 4.58 40.59 2.93
N ARG A 85 4.71 41.75 3.58
CA ARG A 85 4.41 41.88 5.01
C ARG A 85 2.98 41.45 5.34
N ALA A 86 2.01 41.95 4.57
CA ALA A 86 0.60 41.60 4.75
C ALA A 86 0.31 40.11 4.50
N PHE A 87 1.12 39.44 3.68
CA PHE A 87 1.04 38.00 3.46
C PHE A 87 1.60 37.22 4.65
N LEU A 88 2.80 37.60 5.13
CA LEU A 88 3.46 36.98 6.28
C LEU A 88 2.58 37.07 7.55
N ASP A 89 1.91 38.20 7.76
CA ASP A 89 0.99 38.42 8.89
C ASP A 89 -0.23 37.46 8.92
N ARG A 90 -0.54 36.80 7.78
CA ARG A 90 -1.69 35.89 7.62
C ARG A 90 -1.28 34.42 7.56
N LEU A 91 -0.01 34.11 7.74
CA LEU A 91 0.46 32.74 7.66
C LEU A 91 -0.11 31.88 8.81
N PRO A 92 -0.52 30.63 8.52
CA PRO A 92 -0.82 29.67 9.57
C PRO A 92 0.40 29.45 10.47
N GLN A 93 0.18 29.26 11.76
CA GLN A 93 1.25 28.94 12.71
C GLN A 93 1.75 27.49 12.52
N PRO A 94 2.92 27.11 13.07
CA PRO A 94 3.47 25.75 12.93
C PRO A 94 2.57 24.61 13.42
N ASP A 95 1.69 24.87 14.38
CA ASP A 95 0.66 23.92 14.86
C ASP A 95 -0.51 23.75 13.88
N GLN A 96 -0.60 24.60 12.86
CA GLN A 96 -1.67 24.62 11.84
C GLN A 96 -1.19 24.14 10.46
N LEU A 97 -0.26 23.18 10.41
CA LEU A 97 0.31 22.64 9.17
C LEU A 97 -0.76 22.16 8.17
N SER A 98 -1.89 21.62 8.64
CA SER A 98 -3.00 21.17 7.79
C SER A 98 -3.59 22.31 6.94
N GLN A 99 -3.67 23.52 7.47
CA GLN A 99 -4.12 24.71 6.72
C GLN A 99 -3.10 25.13 5.66
N LEU A 100 -1.81 25.01 5.99
CA LEU A 100 -0.72 25.30 5.06
C LEU A 100 -0.69 24.29 3.91
N TYR A 101 -0.82 22.99 4.19
CA TYR A 101 -0.93 21.95 3.17
C TYR A 101 -2.14 22.14 2.27
N SER A 102 -3.31 22.49 2.83
CA SER A 102 -4.51 22.80 2.05
C SER A 102 -4.30 24.02 1.13
N SER A 103 -3.61 25.04 1.62
CA SER A 103 -3.28 26.25 0.84
C SER A 103 -2.31 25.94 -0.29
N LEU A 104 -1.27 25.15 -0.03
CA LEU A 104 -0.31 24.69 -1.04
C LEU A 104 -1.00 23.89 -2.14
N LEU A 105 -1.84 22.94 -1.76
CA LEU A 105 -2.60 22.13 -2.71
C LEU A 105 -3.46 23.02 -3.61
N SER A 106 -4.28 23.91 -3.03
CA SER A 106 -5.13 24.84 -3.79
C SER A 106 -4.33 25.67 -4.80
N CYS A 107 -3.14 26.14 -4.40
CA CYS A 107 -2.23 26.87 -5.29
C CYS A 107 -1.70 26.00 -6.42
N HIS A 108 -1.20 24.79 -6.14
CA HIS A 108 -0.67 23.88 -7.15
C HIS A 108 -1.74 23.40 -8.12
N THR A 109 -2.98 23.22 -7.64
CA THR A 109 -4.08 22.76 -8.48
C THR A 109 -4.76 23.90 -9.23
N SER A 110 -4.43 25.17 -8.90
CA SER A 110 -5.13 26.36 -9.40
C SER A 110 -6.64 26.29 -9.19
N ASP A 111 -7.07 25.65 -8.09
CA ASP A 111 -8.47 25.30 -7.78
C ASP A 111 -9.23 24.55 -8.91
N ASP A 112 -8.52 23.98 -9.88
CA ASP A 112 -9.12 23.12 -10.90
C ASP A 112 -9.48 21.76 -10.31
N LEU A 113 -10.73 21.34 -10.49
CA LEU A 113 -11.26 20.11 -9.89
C LEU A 113 -10.55 18.86 -10.43
N GLN A 114 -10.09 18.85 -11.68
CA GLN A 114 -9.39 17.71 -12.26
C GLN A 114 -7.97 17.59 -11.68
N ASN A 115 -7.24 18.70 -11.63
CA ASN A 115 -5.92 18.77 -10.97
C ASN A 115 -6.03 18.38 -9.50
N GLN A 116 -7.05 18.89 -8.80
CA GLN A 116 -7.29 18.58 -7.41
C GLN A 116 -7.56 17.09 -7.22
N GLY A 117 -8.38 16.47 -8.09
CA GLY A 117 -8.60 15.02 -8.07
C GLY A 117 -7.29 14.25 -8.22
N LEU A 118 -6.47 14.58 -9.24
CA LEU A 118 -5.20 13.90 -9.49
C LEU A 118 -4.23 14.02 -8.30
N ALA A 119 -4.09 15.22 -7.75
CA ALA A 119 -3.20 15.48 -6.62
C ALA A 119 -3.65 14.75 -5.36
N ILE A 120 -4.95 14.78 -5.05
CA ILE A 120 -5.53 14.05 -3.91
C ILE A 120 -5.32 12.55 -4.09
N SER A 121 -5.68 11.98 -5.24
CA SER A 121 -5.54 10.54 -5.47
C SER A 121 -4.08 10.08 -5.37
N ALA A 122 -3.13 10.88 -5.86
CA ALA A 122 -1.71 10.57 -5.72
C ALA A 122 -1.29 10.57 -4.24
N LEU A 123 -1.67 11.59 -3.46
CA LEU A 123 -1.32 11.72 -2.05
C LEU A 123 -2.00 10.67 -1.16
N GLU A 124 -3.25 10.33 -1.45
CA GLU A 124 -3.96 9.20 -0.84
C GLU A 124 -3.25 7.88 -1.12
N THR A 125 -2.80 7.66 -2.36
CA THR A 125 -2.04 6.45 -2.73
C THR A 125 -0.74 6.35 -1.92
N PHE A 126 0.01 7.44 -1.75
CA PHE A 126 1.23 7.42 -0.95
C PHE A 126 0.98 7.08 0.51
N ALA A 127 -0.06 7.69 1.11
CA ALA A 127 -0.32 7.58 2.54
C ALA A 127 -0.59 6.14 3.01
N ILE A 128 -0.99 5.24 2.10
CA ILE A 128 -1.23 3.83 2.43
C ILE A 128 -0.40 2.86 1.58
N SER A 129 0.56 3.37 0.79
CA SER A 129 1.43 2.55 -0.04
C SER A 129 2.39 1.69 0.80
N ARG A 130 2.63 0.45 0.36
CA ARG A 130 3.45 -0.52 1.11
C ARG A 130 4.95 -0.40 0.86
N ARG A 131 5.31 0.39 -0.16
CA ARG A 131 6.70 0.72 -0.49
C ARG A 131 6.75 2.07 -1.21
N PRO A 132 7.95 2.68 -1.32
CA PRO A 132 8.14 3.83 -2.20
C PRO A 132 7.69 3.48 -3.63
N LEU A 133 7.06 4.45 -4.29
CA LEU A 133 6.51 4.27 -5.62
C LEU A 133 7.44 4.89 -6.68
N THR A 134 7.33 4.41 -7.91
CA THR A 134 7.94 5.09 -9.07
C THR A 134 7.10 6.30 -9.47
N ILE A 135 7.69 7.23 -10.24
CA ILE A 135 6.93 8.36 -10.81
C ILE A 135 5.77 7.84 -11.67
N LEU A 136 6.02 6.78 -12.45
CA LEU A 136 5.02 6.20 -13.32
C LEU A 136 3.92 5.48 -12.53
N GLU A 137 4.24 4.70 -11.51
CA GLU A 137 3.24 4.02 -10.66
C GLU A 137 2.24 5.01 -10.07
N VAL A 138 2.74 6.13 -9.54
CA VAL A 138 1.91 7.18 -8.93
C VAL A 138 1.01 7.82 -9.98
N ALA A 139 1.57 8.17 -11.13
CA ALA A 139 0.82 8.80 -12.20
C ALA A 139 -0.28 7.87 -12.74
N TRP A 140 0.03 6.59 -12.93
CA TRP A 140 -0.94 5.58 -13.37
C TRP A 140 -2.05 5.35 -12.34
N ALA A 141 -1.70 5.23 -11.05
CA ALA A 141 -2.67 5.05 -9.97
C ALA A 141 -3.61 6.27 -9.83
N ALA A 142 -3.05 7.48 -9.86
CA ALA A 142 -3.82 8.72 -9.76
C ALA A 142 -4.75 8.91 -10.97
N THR A 143 -4.25 8.67 -12.19
CA THR A 143 -5.06 8.73 -13.41
C THR A 143 -6.18 7.70 -13.41
N LEU A 144 -5.91 6.44 -13.03
CA LEU A 144 -6.93 5.39 -12.96
C LEU A 144 -8.02 5.70 -11.92
N SER A 145 -7.64 6.28 -10.78
CA SER A 145 -8.58 6.73 -9.74
C SER A 145 -9.54 7.81 -10.26
N CYS A 146 -9.01 8.72 -11.09
CA CYS A 146 -9.75 9.88 -11.60
C CYS A 146 -10.45 9.65 -12.95
N ALA A 147 -10.23 8.51 -13.59
CA ALA A 147 -10.82 8.19 -14.88
C ALA A 147 -12.35 8.10 -14.77
N LYS A 148 -13.07 8.96 -15.52
CA LYS A 148 -14.54 9.02 -15.54
C LYS A 148 -15.18 7.90 -16.36
N GLU A 149 -14.45 7.37 -17.33
CA GLU A 149 -14.86 6.25 -18.18
C GLU A 149 -14.23 4.96 -17.65
N ASP A 150 -14.93 3.83 -17.85
CA ASP A 150 -14.38 2.52 -17.55
C ASP A 150 -13.23 2.20 -18.51
N VAL A 151 -12.01 2.50 -18.04
CA VAL A 151 -10.78 2.15 -18.72
C VAL A 151 -10.64 0.63 -18.71
N THR A 152 -10.66 0.03 -19.89
CA THR A 152 -10.63 -1.44 -20.07
C THR A 152 -9.30 -1.98 -20.59
N SER A 153 -8.40 -1.12 -21.07
CA SER A 153 -7.11 -1.52 -21.62
C SER A 153 -5.95 -0.69 -21.09
N VAL A 154 -4.76 -1.29 -21.05
CA VAL A 154 -3.49 -0.65 -20.67
C VAL A 154 -3.18 0.49 -21.63
N ALA A 155 -3.41 0.31 -22.93
CA ALA A 155 -3.19 1.35 -23.93
C ALA A 155 -4.11 2.57 -23.73
N ALA A 156 -5.38 2.34 -23.38
CA ALA A 156 -6.32 3.43 -23.09
C ALA A 156 -5.91 4.19 -21.83
N LEU A 157 -5.46 3.49 -20.79
CA LEU A 157 -4.94 4.14 -19.57
C LEU A 157 -3.69 4.95 -19.88
N ALA A 158 -2.73 4.38 -20.62
CA ALA A 158 -1.49 5.05 -21.00
C ALA A 158 -1.75 6.37 -21.75
N GLY A 159 -2.77 6.41 -22.60
CA GLY A 159 -3.18 7.64 -23.31
C GLY A 159 -3.72 8.75 -22.41
N LEU A 160 -4.07 8.46 -21.16
CA LEU A 160 -4.56 9.41 -20.16
C LEU A 160 -3.50 9.82 -19.13
N VAL A 161 -2.37 9.10 -19.06
CA VAL A 161 -1.35 9.31 -18.03
C VAL A 161 -0.45 10.49 -18.40
N ASP A 162 -0.44 11.49 -17.53
CA ASP A 162 0.48 12.63 -17.60
C ASP A 162 1.30 12.70 -16.31
N HIS A 163 2.42 11.98 -16.30
CA HIS A 163 3.29 11.88 -15.13
C HIS A 163 3.94 13.21 -14.76
N GLN A 164 4.27 14.05 -15.74
CA GLN A 164 4.87 15.36 -15.49
C GLN A 164 3.87 16.29 -14.77
N ARG A 165 2.62 16.30 -15.22
CA ARG A 165 1.54 17.06 -14.56
C ARG A 165 1.30 16.53 -13.14
N VAL A 166 1.14 15.22 -12.95
CA VAL A 166 0.92 14.66 -11.61
C VAL A 166 2.06 15.05 -10.66
N MET A 167 3.31 14.87 -11.08
CA MET A 167 4.46 15.23 -10.24
C MET A 167 4.57 16.73 -9.97
N ALA A 168 4.22 17.59 -10.93
CA ALA A 168 4.19 19.04 -10.72
C ALA A 168 3.12 19.46 -9.69
N LEU A 169 1.98 18.76 -9.63
CA LEU A 169 0.90 19.03 -8.67
C LEU A 169 1.27 18.62 -7.25
N ILE A 170 1.99 17.51 -7.08
CA ILE A 170 2.33 16.97 -5.74
C ILE A 170 3.73 17.37 -5.26
N ARG A 171 4.51 18.09 -6.07
CA ARG A 171 5.92 18.44 -5.82
C ARG A 171 6.23 18.91 -4.39
N PRO A 172 5.43 19.77 -3.72
CA PRO A 172 5.73 20.21 -2.37
C PRO A 172 5.73 19.09 -1.33
N PHE A 173 4.90 18.08 -1.58
CA PHE A 173 4.57 17.04 -0.63
C PHE A 173 5.47 15.80 -0.75
N VAL A 174 6.33 15.76 -1.77
CA VAL A 174 7.23 14.63 -2.03
C VAL A 174 8.70 15.03 -1.89
N ALA A 175 9.55 14.09 -1.49
CA ALA A 175 10.98 14.31 -1.31
C ALA A 175 11.84 13.62 -2.38
N LEU A 176 12.97 14.27 -2.71
CA LEU A 176 14.14 13.69 -3.38
C LEU A 176 13.81 12.84 -4.61
N VAL A 177 13.12 13.46 -5.57
CA VAL A 177 12.75 12.81 -6.82
C VAL A 177 13.78 13.13 -7.91
N ASP A 178 14.46 12.11 -8.38
CA ASP A 178 15.24 12.12 -9.62
C ASP A 178 14.30 11.95 -10.82
N PHE A 179 14.10 13.02 -11.59
CA PHE A 179 13.22 13.01 -12.75
C PHE A 179 13.83 12.33 -13.98
N ASP A 180 15.13 12.03 -13.96
CA ASP A 180 15.81 11.34 -15.06
C ASP A 180 15.52 9.83 -15.05
N ASP A 181 15.23 9.26 -13.88
CA ASP A 181 14.82 7.86 -13.71
C ASP A 181 13.38 7.74 -13.19
N THR A 182 12.44 7.71 -14.13
CA THR A 182 11.00 7.64 -13.81
C THR A 182 10.54 6.28 -13.28
N LYS A 183 11.36 5.24 -13.43
CA LYS A 183 11.06 3.84 -13.04
C LYS A 183 11.70 3.44 -11.71
N ARG A 184 12.56 4.29 -11.13
CA ARG A 184 13.08 4.06 -9.78
C ARG A 184 12.01 4.25 -8.72
N CYS A 185 11.94 3.31 -7.77
CA CYS A 185 11.05 3.39 -6.60
C CYS A 185 11.58 4.40 -5.58
N GLN A 186 11.37 5.69 -5.84
CA GLN A 186 11.99 6.78 -5.08
C GLN A 186 11.01 7.79 -4.49
N VAL A 187 9.77 7.84 -4.98
CA VAL A 187 8.84 8.87 -4.59
C VAL A 187 8.27 8.54 -3.21
N ARG A 188 8.52 9.45 -2.26
CA ARG A 188 8.08 9.35 -0.86
C ARG A 188 7.49 10.68 -0.41
N LEU A 189 6.59 10.63 0.57
CA LEU A 189 6.14 11.83 1.26
C LEU A 189 7.33 12.53 1.92
N VAL A 190 7.31 13.85 1.88
CA VAL A 190 8.37 14.71 2.41
C VAL A 190 8.50 14.60 3.93
N HIS A 191 7.40 14.30 4.62
CA HIS A 191 7.33 14.23 6.07
C HIS A 191 6.08 13.45 6.52
N GLN A 192 6.17 12.79 7.69
CA GLN A 192 5.06 12.02 8.27
C GLN A 192 3.80 12.87 8.51
N SER A 193 3.95 14.16 8.84
CA SER A 193 2.79 15.05 9.03
C SER A 193 1.96 15.27 7.76
N VAL A 194 2.50 14.98 6.56
CA VAL A 194 1.70 14.97 5.32
C VAL A 194 0.82 13.70 5.27
N GLU A 195 1.36 12.57 5.70
CA GLU A 195 0.59 11.32 5.82
C GLU A 195 -0.55 11.48 6.83
N GLU A 196 -0.25 12.03 8.00
CA GLU A 196 -1.23 12.34 9.04
C GLU A 196 -2.31 13.30 8.51
N PHE A 197 -1.91 14.36 7.80
CA PHE A 197 -2.85 15.28 7.15
C PHE A 197 -3.80 14.56 6.17
N VAL A 198 -3.30 13.58 5.40
CA VAL A 198 -4.14 12.80 4.48
C VAL A 198 -5.13 11.92 5.26
N LEU A 199 -4.66 11.27 6.32
CA LEU A 199 -5.42 10.31 7.13
C LEU A 199 -6.46 10.97 8.05
N GLU A 200 -6.20 12.18 8.55
CA GLU A 200 -7.18 12.97 9.32
C GLU A 200 -8.38 13.42 8.45
N GLY A 201 -8.24 13.29 7.13
CA GLY A 201 -9.30 13.56 6.16
C GLY A 201 -9.34 15.04 5.81
N TRP A 202 -8.95 15.33 4.57
CA TRP A 202 -9.02 16.62 3.89
C TRP A 202 -10.40 17.31 4.01
N THR A 203 -11.46 16.54 4.25
CA THR A 203 -12.85 16.99 4.39
C THR A 203 -13.14 17.65 5.73
N SER A 204 -12.39 17.35 6.79
CA SER A 204 -12.49 18.05 8.08
C SER A 204 -12.14 19.54 7.92
N THR A 205 -11.32 19.87 6.93
CA THR A 205 -10.90 21.24 6.61
C THR A 205 -11.88 21.96 5.65
N ARG A 206 -12.77 21.24 4.94
CA ARG A 206 -13.83 21.86 4.09
C ARG A 206 -15.09 22.24 4.85
N HIS A 207 -15.40 21.57 5.96
CA HIS A 207 -16.48 21.97 6.87
C HIS A 207 -15.93 22.87 7.97
N GLY A 208 -15.64 24.12 7.60
CA GLY A 208 -15.30 25.15 8.57
C GLY A 208 -16.40 25.30 9.65
N LEU A 209 -15.93 25.61 10.86
CA LEU A 209 -16.71 26.15 11.98
C LEU A 209 -17.71 25.19 12.63
N GLN A 210 -17.19 24.19 13.34
CA GLN A 210 -17.76 23.84 14.64
C GLN A 210 -16.62 23.43 15.56
N HIS A 211 -16.19 24.37 16.41
CA HIS A 211 -15.48 24.06 17.64
C HIS A 211 -16.42 23.18 18.49
N SER A 212 -16.37 21.88 18.26
CA SER A 212 -16.79 20.91 19.24
C SER A 212 -15.52 20.47 19.95
N ASP A 213 -15.42 20.74 21.25
CA ASP A 213 -14.43 20.13 22.14
C ASP A 213 -14.48 18.61 21.90
N THR A 214 -13.56 18.10 21.08
CA THR A 214 -13.57 16.70 20.69
C THR A 214 -12.59 15.99 21.59
N SER A 215 -13.13 15.08 22.39
CA SER A 215 -12.36 14.12 23.16
C SER A 215 -11.32 13.43 22.26
N PRO A 216 -10.08 13.17 22.73
CA PRO A 216 -9.03 12.49 21.94
C PRO A 216 -9.40 11.08 21.45
N THR A 217 -10.54 10.53 21.91
CA THR A 217 -11.09 9.25 21.45
C THR A 217 -11.77 9.31 20.08
N THR A 218 -12.21 10.50 19.64
CA THR A 218 -13.00 10.66 18.40
C THR A 218 -12.10 10.77 17.16
N ASP A 219 -10.93 11.41 17.30
CA ASP A 219 -9.98 11.62 16.21
C ASP A 219 -9.31 10.32 15.75
N ASP A 220 -8.96 9.43 16.69
CA ASP A 220 -8.36 8.12 16.38
C ASP A 220 -9.34 7.19 15.64
N ALA A 221 -10.64 7.26 15.97
CA ALA A 221 -11.67 6.51 15.27
C ALA A 221 -11.85 7.01 13.83
N GLN A 222 -11.80 8.33 13.62
CA GLN A 222 -11.88 8.96 12.30
C GLN A 222 -10.67 8.62 11.43
N VAL A 223 -9.46 8.73 11.97
CA VAL A 223 -8.23 8.37 11.25
C VAL A 223 -8.27 6.91 10.81
N LYS A 224 -8.69 5.99 11.68
CA LYS A 224 -8.85 4.57 11.34
C LYS A 224 -9.90 4.35 10.26
N HIS A 225 -11.03 5.06 10.33
CA HIS A 225 -12.05 4.99 9.30
C HIS A 225 -11.52 5.48 7.94
N THR A 226 -10.81 6.62 7.92
CA THR A 226 -10.18 7.13 6.70
C THR A 226 -9.16 6.14 6.16
N ALA A 227 -8.27 5.60 6.99
CA ALA A 227 -7.28 4.61 6.58
C ALA A 227 -7.94 3.39 5.91
N ARG A 228 -8.99 2.83 6.52
CA ARG A 228 -9.77 1.71 5.93
C ARG A 228 -10.40 2.06 4.59
N ARG A 229 -10.95 3.28 4.46
CA ARG A 229 -11.51 3.77 3.20
C ARG A 229 -10.43 3.90 2.12
N LEU A 230 -9.23 4.38 2.47
CA LEU A 230 -8.11 4.49 1.54
C LEU A 230 -7.58 3.11 1.13
N GLU A 231 -7.50 2.15 2.07
CA GLU A 231 -7.18 0.74 1.80
C GLU A 231 -8.16 0.12 0.79
N ALA A 232 -9.47 0.36 0.97
CA ALA A 232 -10.49 -0.08 0.01
C ALA A 232 -10.35 0.60 -1.37
N SER A 233 -10.01 1.89 -1.38
CA SER A 233 -9.80 2.66 -2.61
C SER A 233 -8.62 2.12 -3.43
N ILE A 234 -7.45 1.93 -2.81
CA ILE A 234 -6.29 1.39 -3.51
C ILE A 234 -6.47 -0.06 -3.92
N LEU A 235 -7.15 -0.87 -3.10
CA LEU A 235 -7.50 -2.24 -3.46
C LEU A 235 -8.32 -2.26 -4.74
N ASN A 236 -9.37 -1.43 -4.80
CA ASN A 236 -10.21 -1.30 -5.98
C ASN A 236 -9.39 -0.84 -7.20
N ASN A 237 -8.47 0.11 -7.04
CA ASN A 237 -7.59 0.53 -8.13
C ASN A 237 -6.66 -0.59 -8.61
N CYS A 238 -6.04 -1.34 -7.69
CA CYS A 238 -5.20 -2.47 -8.04
C CYS A 238 -5.99 -3.55 -8.78
N ILE A 239 -7.19 -3.89 -8.31
CA ILE A 239 -8.07 -4.87 -8.97
C ILE A 239 -8.50 -4.37 -10.35
N ARG A 240 -8.97 -3.12 -10.46
CA ARG A 240 -9.34 -2.50 -11.75
C ARG A 240 -8.18 -2.54 -12.73
N TYR A 241 -6.97 -2.26 -12.26
CA TYR A 241 -5.76 -2.36 -13.06
C TYR A 241 -5.51 -3.80 -13.52
N LEU A 242 -5.53 -4.77 -12.62
CA LEU A 242 -5.29 -6.19 -12.94
C LEU A 242 -6.37 -6.82 -13.83
N LEU A 243 -7.54 -6.19 -13.92
CA LEU A 243 -8.63 -6.58 -14.80
C LEU A 243 -8.54 -5.99 -16.22
N LEU A 244 -7.55 -5.12 -16.50
CA LEU A 244 -7.31 -4.64 -17.86
C LEU A 244 -7.05 -5.81 -18.82
N VAL A 245 -7.51 -5.65 -20.06
CA VAL A 245 -7.59 -6.72 -21.06
C VAL A 245 -6.24 -7.39 -21.31
N GLU A 246 -5.18 -6.60 -21.45
CA GLU A 246 -3.83 -7.08 -21.77
C GLU A 246 -3.29 -8.03 -20.69
N ILE A 247 -3.64 -7.85 -19.43
CA ILE A 247 -3.17 -8.70 -18.33
C ILE A 247 -3.78 -10.11 -18.40
N GLY A 248 -4.96 -10.23 -19.00
CA GLY A 248 -5.61 -11.52 -19.26
C GLY A 248 -5.22 -12.17 -20.59
N LEU A 249 -4.48 -11.48 -21.46
CA LEU A 249 -4.18 -11.93 -22.83
C LEU A 249 -2.68 -12.08 -23.12
N ASN A 250 -1.84 -11.23 -22.55
CA ASN A 250 -0.40 -11.23 -22.78
C ASN A 250 0.32 -12.01 -21.69
N TYR A 251 1.25 -12.88 -22.06
CA TYR A 251 2.11 -13.55 -21.08
C TYR A 251 3.10 -12.57 -20.44
N LEU A 252 3.33 -12.73 -19.13
CA LEU A 252 4.36 -11.98 -18.41
C LEU A 252 5.77 -12.23 -18.95
N PHE A 253 6.08 -13.47 -19.33
CA PHE A 253 7.39 -13.86 -19.82
C PHE A 253 7.38 -14.17 -21.31
N SER A 254 8.54 -13.95 -21.93
CA SER A 254 8.80 -14.38 -23.31
C SER A 254 9.33 -15.79 -23.27
N GLU A 255 9.22 -16.52 -24.38
CA GLU A 255 9.81 -17.86 -24.46
C GLU A 255 11.31 -17.85 -24.10
N GLY A 256 12.03 -16.77 -24.48
CA GLY A 256 13.43 -16.58 -24.09
C GLY A 256 13.64 -16.40 -22.58
N GLN A 257 12.78 -15.63 -21.91
CA GLN A 257 12.85 -15.44 -20.46
C GLN A 257 12.46 -16.70 -19.68
N GLU A 258 11.44 -17.43 -20.16
CA GLU A 258 11.08 -18.74 -19.60
C GLU A 258 12.25 -19.74 -19.76
N ALA A 259 12.98 -19.68 -20.88
CA ALA A 259 14.19 -20.48 -21.07
C ALA A 259 15.33 -20.08 -20.11
N ILE A 260 15.52 -18.77 -19.86
CA ILE A 260 16.52 -18.26 -18.90
C ILE A 260 16.22 -18.72 -17.47
N GLU A 261 14.95 -18.73 -17.06
CA GLU A 261 14.53 -19.25 -15.75
C GLU A 261 14.76 -20.77 -15.64
N ALA A 262 14.54 -21.51 -16.72
CA ALA A 262 14.77 -22.95 -16.76
C ALA A 262 16.27 -23.34 -16.78
N MET A 263 17.15 -22.39 -17.05
CA MET A 263 18.60 -22.61 -17.00
C MET A 263 19.12 -22.51 -15.56
N PRO A 264 20.09 -23.36 -15.17
CA PRO A 264 20.83 -23.14 -13.93
C PRO A 264 21.55 -21.78 -14.03
N GLN A 265 21.11 -20.80 -13.24
CA GLN A 265 21.77 -19.50 -13.14
C GLN A 265 23.05 -19.69 -12.32
N GLU A 266 24.20 -19.36 -12.94
CA GLU A 266 25.54 -19.38 -12.36
C GLU A 266 25.92 -20.70 -11.65
N TYR A 267 26.25 -21.72 -12.45
CA TYR A 267 27.39 -22.56 -12.07
C TYR A 267 28.62 -21.65 -12.08
N ASP A 268 29.32 -21.51 -10.96
CA ASP A 268 30.72 -21.13 -11.01
C ASP A 268 31.46 -22.24 -11.78
N LEU A 269 31.60 -22.06 -13.10
CA LEU A 269 32.28 -23.02 -13.98
C LEU A 269 33.77 -23.20 -13.60
N PHE A 270 34.28 -22.41 -12.63
CA PHE A 270 35.65 -22.44 -12.13
C PHE A 270 35.76 -22.63 -10.61
N GLY A 271 34.65 -22.87 -9.89
CA GLY A 271 34.63 -23.07 -8.44
C GLY A 271 34.11 -24.45 -8.07
N ASP A 272 34.83 -25.16 -7.19
CA ASP A 272 34.52 -26.52 -6.71
C ASP A 272 33.29 -26.58 -5.75
N HIS A 273 32.30 -25.69 -5.90
CA HIS A 273 31.10 -25.67 -5.06
C HIS A 273 29.87 -26.11 -5.87
N ASP A 274 29.50 -27.38 -5.73
CA ASP A 274 28.37 -28.08 -6.38
C ASP A 274 26.97 -27.66 -5.87
N GLU A 275 26.83 -26.55 -5.14
CA GLU A 275 25.51 -26.14 -4.61
C GLU A 275 24.88 -25.04 -5.46
N PRO A 276 23.59 -25.16 -5.84
CA PRO A 276 22.89 -24.05 -6.47
C PRO A 276 22.95 -22.84 -5.53
N ALA A 277 23.01 -21.63 -6.08
CA ALA A 277 22.95 -20.38 -5.34
C ALA A 277 21.58 -20.24 -4.64
N ASN A 278 21.39 -21.00 -3.57
CA ASN A 278 20.23 -20.94 -2.70
C ASN A 278 20.25 -19.60 -1.96
N TYR A 279 19.06 -19.08 -1.69
CA TYR A 279 18.91 -17.85 -0.91
C TYR A 279 19.66 -17.98 0.41
N ASP A 280 20.56 -17.03 0.68
CA ASP A 280 21.26 -16.92 1.95
C ASP A 280 20.35 -16.17 2.94
N PRO A 281 19.79 -16.85 3.97
CA PRO A 281 18.90 -16.22 4.94
C PRO A 281 19.59 -15.17 5.82
N THR A 282 20.92 -15.02 5.72
CA THR A 282 21.67 -13.98 6.44
C THR A 282 21.70 -12.64 5.71
N VAL A 283 21.23 -12.59 4.46
CA VAL A 283 21.22 -11.40 3.59
C VAL A 283 19.77 -11.04 3.24
N THR A 284 19.47 -9.75 3.01
CA THR A 284 18.12 -9.34 2.59
C THR A 284 17.87 -9.72 1.13
N TRP A 285 16.60 -9.95 0.76
CA TRP A 285 16.22 -10.21 -0.63
C TRP A 285 16.75 -9.15 -1.59
N GLU A 286 16.70 -7.88 -1.21
CA GLU A 286 17.15 -6.77 -2.07
C GLU A 286 18.65 -6.86 -2.40
N THR A 287 19.45 -7.29 -1.43
CA THR A 287 20.90 -7.45 -1.60
C THR A 287 21.21 -8.71 -2.40
N TRP A 288 20.47 -9.80 -2.16
CA TRP A 288 20.62 -11.05 -2.91
C TRP A 288 20.22 -10.88 -4.39
N GLU A 289 19.21 -10.07 -4.67
CA GLU A 289 18.68 -9.81 -6.03
C GLU A 289 19.46 -8.74 -6.81
N GLU A 290 20.45 -8.07 -6.21
CA GLU A 290 21.07 -6.86 -6.79
C GLU A 290 21.65 -7.12 -8.20
N ASN A 291 22.33 -8.25 -8.37
CA ASN A 291 23.03 -8.63 -9.60
C ASN A 291 22.21 -9.56 -10.52
N MET A 292 20.96 -9.85 -10.18
CA MET A 292 20.14 -10.77 -10.96
C MET A 292 19.61 -10.14 -12.25
N VAL A 293 19.38 -10.98 -13.25
CA VAL A 293 18.72 -10.58 -14.50
C VAL A 293 17.29 -10.13 -14.19
N ARG A 294 16.94 -8.93 -14.65
CA ARG A 294 15.62 -8.34 -14.47
C ARG A 294 14.83 -8.33 -15.78
N TYR A 295 13.51 -8.36 -15.66
CA TYR A 295 12.58 -8.13 -16.76
C TYR A 295 11.72 -6.89 -16.47
N ASP A 296 11.12 -6.33 -17.51
CA ASP A 296 10.21 -5.21 -17.38
C ASP A 296 8.81 -5.60 -17.90
N PRO A 297 7.78 -5.70 -17.04
CA PRO A 297 6.41 -6.00 -17.46
C PRO A 297 5.84 -5.02 -18.49
N SER A 298 6.32 -3.76 -18.50
CA SER A 298 5.86 -2.75 -19.46
C SER A 298 6.26 -3.10 -20.90
N GLU A 299 7.40 -3.77 -21.11
CA GLU A 299 7.83 -4.28 -22.42
C GLU A 299 6.87 -5.34 -22.98
N ARG A 300 6.07 -5.95 -22.09
CA ARG A 300 5.02 -6.92 -22.44
C ARG A 300 3.64 -6.30 -22.59
N GLY A 301 3.55 -4.98 -22.49
CA GLY A 301 2.30 -4.24 -22.56
C GLY A 301 1.45 -4.37 -21.30
N LEU A 302 2.04 -4.75 -20.17
CA LEU A 302 1.32 -4.83 -18.89
C LEU A 302 1.25 -3.48 -18.17
N GLY A 303 2.04 -2.50 -18.62
CA GLY A 303 2.06 -1.13 -18.12
C GLY A 303 2.82 -0.96 -16.81
N GLU A 304 2.81 0.28 -16.30
CA GLU A 304 3.75 0.71 -15.26
C GLU A 304 3.25 0.51 -13.82
N LEU A 305 1.95 0.27 -13.62
CA LEU A 305 1.38 -0.01 -12.29
C LEU A 305 1.33 -1.51 -11.97
N PHE A 306 1.66 -2.37 -12.95
CA PHE A 306 1.48 -3.82 -12.86
C PHE A 306 2.22 -4.46 -11.70
N VAL A 307 3.46 -4.04 -11.44
CA VAL A 307 4.31 -4.57 -10.37
C VAL A 307 3.67 -4.26 -9.02
N TYR A 308 3.40 -2.98 -8.73
CA TYR A 308 2.77 -2.58 -7.48
C TYR A 308 1.42 -3.28 -7.26
N ALA A 309 0.55 -3.24 -8.28
CA ALA A 309 -0.78 -3.84 -8.20
C ALA A 309 -0.69 -5.34 -7.93
N SER A 310 0.17 -6.07 -8.64
CA SER A 310 0.32 -7.53 -8.47
C SER A 310 0.90 -7.92 -7.11
N CYS A 311 1.84 -7.14 -6.59
CA CYS A 311 2.53 -7.48 -5.34
C CYS A 311 1.74 -7.11 -4.08
N HIS A 312 1.00 -5.99 -4.10
CA HIS A 312 0.45 -5.41 -2.87
C HIS A 312 -1.07 -5.42 -2.78
N TRP A 313 -1.82 -5.77 -3.84
CA TRP A 313 -3.28 -5.82 -3.75
C TRP A 313 -3.77 -6.80 -2.67
N VAL A 314 -3.09 -7.92 -2.46
CA VAL A 314 -3.43 -8.90 -1.42
C VAL A 314 -3.25 -8.36 -0.01
N GLU A 315 -2.28 -7.47 0.21
CA GLU A 315 -2.08 -6.83 1.50
C GLU A 315 -3.21 -5.84 1.81
N HIS A 316 -3.62 -5.06 0.80
CA HIS A 316 -4.79 -4.19 0.89
C HIS A 316 -6.07 -5.01 1.07
N PHE A 317 -6.18 -6.15 0.41
CA PHE A 317 -7.31 -7.08 0.53
C PHE A 317 -7.48 -7.65 1.93
N GLY A 318 -6.37 -7.94 2.61
CA GLY A 318 -6.36 -8.36 4.01
C GLY A 318 -6.71 -7.22 5.00
N ALA A 319 -6.47 -5.96 4.61
CA ALA A 319 -6.69 -4.80 5.46
C ALA A 319 -8.12 -4.21 5.39
N VAL A 320 -8.90 -4.55 4.35
CA VAL A 320 -10.26 -4.02 4.16
C VAL A 320 -11.27 -4.66 5.11
N GLU A 321 -12.02 -3.79 5.79
CA GLU A 321 -13.21 -4.12 6.58
C GLU A 321 -14.50 -3.71 5.81
N VAL A 322 -15.66 -4.29 6.13
CA VAL A 322 -16.90 -4.39 5.30
C VAL A 322 -17.53 -3.06 4.83
N ASP A 323 -17.06 -1.90 5.26
CA ASP A 323 -17.76 -0.63 5.01
C ASP A 323 -17.87 -0.28 3.51
N SER A 324 -17.01 -0.83 2.64
CA SER A 324 -17.13 -0.76 1.17
C SER A 324 -16.28 -1.84 0.47
N PRO A 325 -16.77 -3.09 0.36
CA PRO A 325 -15.96 -4.18 -0.17
C PRO A 325 -15.82 -4.07 -1.69
N PRO A 326 -14.71 -4.55 -2.28
CA PRO A 326 -14.61 -4.71 -3.71
C PRO A 326 -15.70 -5.68 -4.21
N GLY A 327 -16.16 -5.49 -5.44
CA GLY A 327 -17.15 -6.40 -6.04
C GLY A 327 -16.59 -7.83 -6.13
N LEU A 328 -17.28 -8.81 -5.55
CA LEU A 328 -16.86 -10.23 -5.57
C LEU A 328 -16.61 -10.72 -6.99
N ALA A 329 -17.43 -10.30 -7.96
CA ALA A 329 -17.25 -10.65 -9.38
C ALA A 329 -15.87 -10.25 -9.93
N SER A 330 -15.30 -9.14 -9.46
CA SER A 330 -13.97 -8.67 -9.84
C SER A 330 -12.87 -9.57 -9.27
N ILE A 331 -12.98 -9.95 -7.99
CA ILE A 331 -12.07 -10.90 -7.34
C ILE A 331 -12.14 -12.27 -8.02
N GLU A 332 -13.35 -12.76 -8.29
CA GLU A 332 -13.56 -14.03 -8.99
C GLU A 332 -12.94 -14.05 -10.39
N THR A 333 -13.02 -12.92 -11.11
CA THR A 333 -12.45 -12.78 -12.46
C THR A 333 -10.94 -12.62 -12.44
N LEU A 334 -10.41 -11.96 -11.41
CA LEU A 334 -8.97 -11.82 -11.17
C LEU A 334 -8.33 -13.17 -10.85
N CYS A 335 -8.94 -13.91 -9.94
CA CYS A 335 -8.43 -15.16 -9.39
C CYS A 335 -8.99 -16.41 -10.07
N GLN A 336 -9.60 -16.26 -11.25
CA GLN A 336 -10.26 -17.37 -11.94
C GLN A 336 -9.29 -18.53 -12.17
N ALA A 337 -9.68 -19.73 -11.72
CA ALA A 337 -8.86 -20.92 -11.82
C ALA A 337 -8.42 -21.18 -13.27
N GLY A 338 -7.12 -21.43 -13.45
CA GLY A 338 -6.52 -21.71 -14.76
C GLY A 338 -6.47 -20.52 -15.73
N SER A 339 -6.85 -19.30 -15.30
CA SER A 339 -6.76 -18.13 -16.16
C SER A 339 -5.31 -17.63 -16.30
N LEU A 340 -5.00 -17.03 -17.47
CA LEU A 340 -3.72 -16.37 -17.69
C LEU A 340 -3.51 -15.20 -16.74
N ARG A 341 -4.59 -14.51 -16.36
CA ARG A 341 -4.55 -13.41 -15.39
C ARG A 341 -4.06 -13.88 -14.02
N LEU A 342 -4.63 -14.97 -13.51
CA LEU A 342 -4.17 -15.59 -12.26
C LEU A 342 -2.69 -15.98 -12.37
N LYS A 343 -2.29 -16.63 -13.48
CA LYS A 343 -0.88 -16.97 -13.73
C LYS A 343 0.01 -15.72 -13.68
N ASN A 344 -0.26 -14.70 -14.49
CA ASN A 344 0.53 -13.48 -14.56
C ASN A 344 0.65 -12.78 -13.20
N TRP A 345 -0.45 -12.69 -12.44
CA TRP A 345 -0.42 -12.15 -11.10
C TRP A 345 0.51 -12.97 -10.19
N THR A 346 0.32 -14.28 -10.11
CA THR A 346 1.11 -15.14 -9.21
C THR A 346 2.59 -15.14 -9.57
N GLU A 347 2.93 -15.10 -10.86
CA GLU A 347 4.31 -15.02 -11.31
C GLU A 347 4.96 -13.68 -10.93
N GLN A 348 4.22 -12.56 -11.04
CA GLN A 348 4.74 -11.27 -10.59
C GLN A 348 4.82 -11.19 -9.05
N PHE A 349 3.86 -11.78 -8.34
CA PHE A 349 3.81 -11.79 -6.88
C PHE A 349 5.03 -12.48 -6.26
N THR A 350 5.57 -13.52 -6.90
CA THR A 350 6.80 -14.19 -6.45
C THR A 350 8.09 -13.48 -6.85
N ARG A 351 8.01 -12.37 -7.62
CA ARG A 351 9.14 -11.59 -8.14
C ARG A 351 8.95 -10.07 -7.91
N PRO A 352 8.88 -9.57 -6.67
CA PRO A 352 8.61 -8.15 -6.41
C PRO A 352 9.63 -7.17 -7.04
N GLN A 353 10.87 -7.58 -7.23
CA GLN A 353 11.93 -6.78 -7.86
C GLN A 353 12.11 -7.07 -9.37
N CYS A 354 11.15 -7.79 -9.97
CA CYS A 354 11.17 -8.20 -11.37
C CYS A 354 12.44 -8.93 -11.79
N THR A 355 13.01 -9.73 -10.88
CA THR A 355 14.08 -10.69 -11.18
C THR A 355 13.49 -11.91 -11.87
N ILE A 356 14.22 -12.50 -12.83
CA ILE A 356 13.75 -13.71 -13.52
C ILE A 356 13.54 -14.86 -12.52
N GLN A 357 14.44 -14.99 -11.54
CA GLN A 357 14.35 -15.99 -10.50
C GLN A 357 13.28 -15.61 -9.46
N ARG A 358 12.36 -16.55 -9.20
CA ARG A 358 11.34 -16.42 -8.15
C ARG A 358 11.93 -16.50 -6.75
N ARG A 359 11.39 -15.70 -5.82
CA ARG A 359 11.69 -15.79 -4.38
C ARG A 359 11.14 -17.06 -3.74
N PHE A 360 10.00 -17.55 -4.23
CA PHE A 360 9.34 -18.77 -3.74
C PHE A 360 8.47 -19.39 -4.83
N VAL A 361 8.07 -20.66 -4.63
CA VAL A 361 7.20 -21.38 -5.56
C VAL A 361 5.74 -21.10 -5.24
N PHE A 362 4.99 -20.69 -6.26
CA PHE A 362 3.54 -20.50 -6.20
C PHE A 362 2.90 -21.07 -7.46
N ASP A 363 2.34 -22.27 -7.40
CA ASP A 363 1.67 -22.89 -8.56
C ASP A 363 0.24 -22.40 -8.69
N SER A 364 0.02 -21.46 -9.61
CA SER A 364 -1.29 -20.85 -9.88
C SER A 364 -2.41 -21.84 -10.18
N ARG A 365 -2.09 -23.08 -10.60
CA ARG A 365 -3.08 -24.13 -10.92
C ARG A 365 -3.78 -24.69 -9.68
N LEU A 366 -3.18 -24.50 -8.50
CA LEU A 366 -3.69 -24.99 -7.23
C LEU A 366 -4.64 -23.99 -6.55
N TYR A 367 -4.80 -22.78 -7.10
CA TYR A 367 -5.55 -21.71 -6.46
C TYR A 367 -6.72 -21.25 -7.33
N ASP A 368 -7.73 -20.73 -6.64
CA ASP A 368 -8.95 -20.13 -7.20
C ASP A 368 -9.41 -18.96 -6.32
N PRO A 369 -10.54 -18.28 -6.62
CA PRO A 369 -10.94 -17.11 -5.86
C PRO A 369 -11.19 -17.38 -4.37
N LEU A 370 -11.72 -18.55 -4.02
CA LEU A 370 -11.93 -18.92 -2.62
C LEU A 370 -10.60 -19.17 -1.91
N SER A 371 -9.68 -19.88 -2.57
CA SER A 371 -8.31 -20.15 -2.10
C SER A 371 -7.59 -18.84 -1.76
N ILE A 372 -7.56 -17.88 -2.69
CA ILE A 372 -6.88 -16.60 -2.50
C ILE A 372 -7.54 -15.77 -1.39
N THR A 373 -8.87 -15.73 -1.36
CA THR A 373 -9.61 -15.02 -0.30
C THR A 373 -9.36 -15.63 1.07
N SER A 374 -9.25 -16.95 1.14
CA SER A 374 -9.00 -17.67 2.39
C SER A 374 -7.61 -17.40 2.97
N LEU A 375 -6.61 -17.22 2.11
CA LEU A 375 -5.22 -17.01 2.53
C LEU A 375 -4.91 -15.54 2.76
N TYR A 376 -5.43 -14.65 1.90
CA TYR A 376 -5.01 -13.24 1.87
C TYR A 376 -6.12 -12.24 2.17
N GLY A 377 -7.40 -12.59 1.97
CA GLY A 377 -8.52 -11.69 2.25
C GLY A 377 -8.76 -11.49 3.75
N SER A 378 -9.47 -10.43 4.13
CA SER A 378 -9.96 -10.29 5.51
C SER A 378 -11.03 -11.35 5.85
N GLU A 379 -11.28 -11.63 7.14
CA GLU A 379 -12.34 -12.55 7.56
C GLU A 379 -13.71 -12.15 7.00
N ALA A 380 -13.96 -10.85 6.97
CA ALA A 380 -15.11 -10.23 6.33
C ALA A 380 -15.24 -10.60 4.85
N MET A 381 -14.16 -10.48 4.09
CA MET A 381 -14.14 -10.85 2.67
C MET A 381 -14.34 -12.34 2.47
N LEU A 382 -13.76 -13.18 3.32
CA LEU A 382 -13.98 -14.63 3.29
C LEU A 382 -15.44 -14.98 3.55
N GLN A 383 -16.07 -14.34 4.54
CA GLN A 383 -17.49 -14.54 4.81
C GLN A 383 -18.34 -14.12 3.60
N MET A 384 -18.07 -12.95 3.00
CA MET A 384 -18.80 -12.51 1.80
C MET A 384 -18.60 -13.44 0.59
N MET A 385 -17.39 -13.94 0.37
CA MET A 385 -17.11 -14.94 -0.68
C MET A 385 -17.91 -16.22 -0.44
N LEU A 386 -17.96 -16.70 0.80
CA LEU A 386 -18.73 -17.89 1.16
C LEU A 386 -20.24 -17.68 1.01
N GLU A 387 -20.77 -16.53 1.40
CA GLU A 387 -22.21 -16.28 1.31
C GLU A 387 -22.69 -15.90 -0.10
N GLY A 388 -21.82 -15.28 -0.91
CA GLY A 388 -22.19 -14.62 -2.16
C GLY A 388 -21.78 -15.33 -3.45
N SER A 389 -20.87 -16.31 -3.41
CA SER A 389 -20.32 -16.94 -4.62
C SER A 389 -20.92 -18.31 -4.92
N ASP A 390 -20.98 -18.64 -6.21
CA ASP A 390 -21.36 -19.96 -6.71
C ASP A 390 -20.12 -20.79 -7.06
N PHE A 391 -19.74 -21.68 -6.13
CA PHE A 391 -18.59 -22.58 -6.26
C PHE A 391 -18.77 -23.68 -7.31
N SER A 392 -19.95 -23.81 -7.91
CA SER A 392 -20.18 -24.73 -9.02
C SER A 392 -19.76 -24.15 -10.38
N THR A 393 -19.46 -22.85 -10.44
CA THR A 393 -19.04 -22.19 -11.68
C THR A 393 -17.62 -22.59 -12.09
N VAL A 394 -17.33 -22.45 -13.39
CA VAL A 394 -15.99 -22.70 -13.97
C VAL A 394 -14.88 -21.81 -13.43
N LYS A 395 -15.21 -20.81 -12.60
CA LYS A 395 -14.23 -19.91 -12.00
C LYS A 395 -13.47 -20.55 -10.83
N PHE A 396 -14.06 -21.57 -10.22
CA PHE A 396 -13.53 -22.26 -9.05
C PHE A 396 -12.96 -23.63 -9.43
N LEU A 397 -12.06 -24.14 -8.59
CA LEU A 397 -11.56 -25.49 -8.72
C LEU A 397 -12.63 -26.51 -8.33
N PRO A 398 -12.58 -27.74 -8.88
CA PRO A 398 -13.42 -28.84 -8.41
C PRO A 398 -13.18 -29.07 -6.91
N ASN A 399 -14.26 -29.13 -6.11
CA ASN A 399 -14.19 -29.24 -4.65
C ASN A 399 -13.38 -28.11 -3.99
N SER A 400 -13.44 -26.88 -4.52
CA SER A 400 -12.77 -25.69 -3.98
C SER A 400 -12.79 -25.58 -2.44
N PRO A 401 -13.92 -25.79 -1.73
CA PRO A 401 -13.92 -25.75 -0.27
C PRO A 401 -12.98 -26.75 0.41
N MET A 402 -12.80 -27.96 -0.16
CA MET A 402 -11.88 -28.97 0.36
C MET A 402 -10.43 -28.57 0.16
N VAL A 403 -10.12 -28.03 -1.03
CA VAL A 403 -8.78 -27.54 -1.38
C VAL A 403 -8.38 -26.41 -0.43
N VAL A 404 -9.31 -25.49 -0.16
CA VAL A 404 -9.10 -24.36 0.75
C VAL A 404 -8.79 -24.81 2.18
N VAL A 405 -9.46 -25.84 2.70
CA VAL A 405 -9.16 -26.37 4.04
C VAL A 405 -7.73 -26.90 4.12
N ASP A 406 -7.27 -27.66 3.13
CA ASP A 406 -5.89 -28.15 3.07
C ASP A 406 -4.88 -27.00 2.97
N GLN A 407 -5.19 -25.98 2.17
CA GLN A 407 -4.35 -24.78 2.03
C GLN A 407 -4.24 -23.99 3.34
N ILE A 408 -5.34 -23.76 4.06
CA ILE A 408 -5.32 -23.08 5.35
C ILE A 408 -4.51 -23.88 6.37
N LEU A 409 -4.66 -25.20 6.39
CA LEU A 409 -3.90 -26.06 7.30
C LEU A 409 -2.39 -25.99 7.04
N ARG A 410 -1.98 -25.85 5.78
CA ARG A 410 -0.57 -25.78 5.38
C ARG A 410 0.04 -24.39 5.55
N TRP A 411 -0.69 -23.35 5.17
CA TRP A 411 -0.15 -22.00 4.93
C TRP A 411 -0.97 -20.84 5.53
N GLY A 412 -2.19 -21.09 6.00
CA GLY A 412 -3.11 -20.04 6.44
C GLY A 412 -3.30 -19.95 7.96
N ASP A 413 -4.15 -19.00 8.37
CA ASP A 413 -4.60 -18.90 9.76
C ASP A 413 -5.69 -19.95 10.05
N LYS A 414 -5.37 -20.87 10.96
CA LYS A 414 -6.26 -21.96 11.37
C LYS A 414 -7.57 -21.47 11.99
N SER A 415 -7.64 -20.24 12.50
CA SER A 415 -8.88 -19.63 13.00
C SER A 415 -9.98 -19.60 11.92
N ARG A 416 -9.59 -19.45 10.65
CA ARG A 416 -10.47 -19.34 9.48
C ARG A 416 -11.21 -20.64 9.13
N ILE A 417 -10.72 -21.78 9.61
CA ILE A 417 -11.38 -23.09 9.44
C ILE A 417 -12.77 -23.07 10.08
N LYS A 418 -12.95 -22.33 11.19
CA LYS A 418 -14.25 -22.21 11.86
C LYS A 418 -15.29 -21.50 10.98
N LEU A 419 -14.88 -20.46 10.25
CA LEU A 419 -15.76 -19.72 9.33
C LEU A 419 -16.23 -20.62 8.18
N LEU A 420 -15.31 -21.39 7.59
CA LEU A 420 -15.63 -22.37 6.55
C LEU A 420 -16.61 -23.42 7.05
N PHE A 421 -16.36 -23.97 8.24
CA PHE A 421 -17.19 -25.03 8.82
C PHE A 421 -18.64 -24.58 9.07
N LEU A 422 -18.83 -23.40 9.66
CA LEU A 422 -20.17 -22.88 9.96
C LEU A 422 -21.02 -22.76 8.69
N ILE A 423 -20.40 -22.31 7.60
CA ILE A 423 -21.10 -22.08 6.33
C ILE A 423 -21.26 -23.39 5.53
N MET A 424 -20.24 -24.25 5.49
CA MET A 424 -20.34 -25.58 4.87
C MET A 424 -21.42 -26.43 5.54
N ARG A 425 -21.56 -26.35 6.87
CA ARG A 425 -22.63 -27.00 7.61
C ARG A 425 -24.01 -26.43 7.27
N ALA A 426 -24.12 -25.11 7.05
CA ALA A 426 -25.36 -24.51 6.56
C ALA A 426 -25.74 -25.04 5.17
N TRP A 427 -24.75 -25.27 4.29
CA TRP A 427 -24.98 -25.84 2.95
C TRP A 427 -25.34 -27.33 2.97
N SER A 428 -24.79 -28.11 3.89
CA SER A 428 -25.17 -29.52 4.04
C SER A 428 -26.62 -29.66 4.51
N PHE A 429 -27.11 -28.73 5.34
CA PHE A 429 -28.51 -28.71 5.77
C PHE A 429 -29.49 -28.17 4.73
N SER A 430 -29.04 -27.34 3.77
CA SER A 430 -29.89 -26.82 2.69
C SER A 430 -30.07 -27.80 1.52
N GLY A 431 -29.51 -29.01 1.61
CA GLY A 431 -29.68 -30.08 0.62
C GLY A 431 -28.92 -29.87 -0.68
N MET A 432 -27.92 -28.98 -0.70
CA MET A 432 -27.21 -28.58 -1.92
C MET A 432 -26.05 -29.51 -2.35
N SER A 433 -25.75 -30.62 -1.67
CA SER A 433 -24.74 -31.57 -2.20
C SER A 433 -24.80 -32.99 -1.59
N ASP A 434 -24.88 -33.98 -2.48
CA ASP A 434 -24.82 -35.44 -2.26
C ASP A 434 -23.37 -35.97 -2.32
N ARG A 435 -22.37 -35.18 -1.88
CA ARG A 435 -20.94 -35.55 -1.99
C ARG A 435 -20.14 -35.30 -0.71
N GLY A 436 -19.70 -36.39 -0.08
CA GLY A 436 -18.44 -36.47 0.68
C GLY A 436 -18.29 -35.60 1.94
N TRP A 437 -19.36 -34.94 2.40
CA TRP A 437 -19.34 -34.08 3.58
C TRP A 437 -19.01 -34.84 4.86
N ASP A 438 -19.44 -36.10 4.96
CA ASP A 438 -19.16 -36.93 6.14
C ASP A 438 -17.67 -37.09 6.40
N THR A 439 -16.86 -37.27 5.36
CA THR A 439 -15.39 -37.37 5.49
C THR A 439 -14.74 -36.04 5.88
N LEU A 440 -15.32 -34.90 5.48
CA LEU A 440 -14.87 -33.59 5.95
C LEU A 440 -15.21 -33.39 7.42
N PHE A 441 -16.44 -33.74 7.82
CA PHE A 441 -16.88 -33.64 9.20
C PHE A 441 -16.02 -34.54 10.10
N ASP A 442 -15.70 -35.77 9.67
CA ASP A 442 -14.79 -36.67 10.39
C ASP A 442 -13.35 -36.11 10.49
N LEU A 443 -12.81 -35.51 9.42
CA LEU A 443 -11.47 -34.92 9.43
C LEU A 443 -11.42 -33.69 10.35
N VAL A 444 -12.44 -32.85 10.31
CA VAL A 444 -12.53 -31.63 11.11
C VAL A 444 -12.82 -31.96 12.57
N ASP A 445 -13.68 -32.93 12.86
CA ASP A 445 -13.90 -33.46 14.21
C ASP A 445 -12.62 -34.09 14.74
N GLY A 446 -11.84 -34.80 13.91
CA GLY A 446 -10.51 -35.29 14.26
C GLY A 446 -9.49 -34.18 14.55
N VAL A 447 -9.52 -33.07 13.79
CA VAL A 447 -8.68 -31.89 14.05
C VAL A 447 -9.11 -31.16 15.32
N LEU A 448 -10.42 -31.00 15.55
CA LEU A 448 -10.98 -30.44 16.78
C LEU A 448 -10.65 -31.29 18.00
N GLU A 449 -10.80 -32.62 17.90
CA GLU A 449 -10.40 -33.56 18.93
C GLU A 449 -8.89 -33.51 19.19
N THR A 450 -8.08 -33.34 18.15
CA THR A 450 -6.62 -33.17 18.29
C THR A 450 -6.28 -31.84 18.95
N MET A 451 -6.95 -30.74 18.59
CA MET A 451 -6.80 -29.43 19.23
C MET A 451 -7.24 -29.43 20.70
N ILE A 452 -8.28 -30.20 21.03
CA ILE A 452 -8.76 -30.42 22.41
C ILE A 452 -7.78 -31.31 23.18
N ARG A 453 -7.33 -32.42 22.60
CA ARG A 453 -6.40 -33.40 23.21
C ARG A 453 -5.04 -32.79 23.50
N GLU A 454 -4.53 -31.94 22.62
CA GLU A 454 -3.24 -31.27 22.79
C GLU A 454 -3.34 -29.97 23.61
N SER A 455 -4.53 -29.60 24.12
CA SER A 455 -4.74 -28.41 24.98
C SER A 455 -4.44 -27.05 24.33
N TRP A 456 -4.51 -26.93 23.00
CA TRP A 456 -4.35 -25.65 22.29
C TRP A 456 -5.61 -24.78 22.39
N GLY A 457 -6.75 -25.38 22.73
CA GLY A 457 -8.04 -24.70 22.83
C GLY A 457 -8.09 -23.57 23.86
N SER A 458 -7.30 -23.63 24.94
CA SER A 458 -7.28 -22.59 25.97
C SER A 458 -6.45 -21.35 25.60
N GLU A 459 -5.50 -21.46 24.69
CA GLU A 459 -4.75 -20.29 24.17
C GLU A 459 -5.57 -19.52 23.12
N LEU A 460 -6.46 -20.20 22.39
CA LEU A 460 -7.36 -19.62 21.39
C LEU A 460 -8.67 -19.05 21.96
N LEU A 461 -8.98 -19.31 23.23
CA LEU A 461 -10.27 -18.96 23.87
C LEU A 461 -10.16 -18.01 25.07
N GLN A 462 -9.00 -17.39 25.33
CA GLN A 462 -8.96 -16.29 26.29
C GLN A 462 -9.55 -15.00 25.69
N PRO A 463 -10.56 -14.39 26.34
CA PRO A 463 -11.00 -13.06 25.97
C PRO A 463 -10.00 -12.03 26.50
N GLY A 464 -9.16 -11.49 25.61
CA GLY A 464 -8.39 -10.27 25.85
C GLY A 464 -6.88 -10.46 26.00
N THR A 465 -6.18 -10.53 24.88
CA THR A 465 -5.02 -9.65 24.62
C THR A 465 -4.96 -9.46 23.13
N ILE A 466 -5.48 -8.33 22.65
CA ILE A 466 -5.32 -7.94 21.24
C ILE A 466 -3.85 -7.54 21.09
N GLN A 467 -2.98 -8.50 20.77
CA GLN A 467 -1.67 -8.19 20.21
C GLN A 467 -1.88 -7.87 18.74
N SER A 468 -1.49 -6.65 18.39
CA SER A 468 -1.36 -6.14 17.03
C SER A 468 -0.33 -6.93 16.23
N SER A 469 -0.71 -8.11 15.72
CA SER A 469 0.05 -8.85 14.70
C SER A 469 -0.43 -8.55 13.27
N GLY A 470 -1.15 -7.44 13.08
CA GLY A 470 -1.80 -7.10 11.81
C GLY A 470 -0.87 -6.64 10.68
N LEU A 471 0.39 -6.25 10.93
CA LEU A 471 1.28 -5.71 9.87
C LEU A 471 2.36 -6.71 9.41
N ASN A 472 2.46 -7.89 10.02
CA ASN A 472 3.50 -8.86 9.67
C ASN A 472 2.94 -10.20 9.16
N SER A 473 1.63 -10.35 8.96
CA SER A 473 1.08 -11.66 8.56
C SER A 473 1.38 -12.04 7.11
N CYS A 474 1.46 -11.08 6.18
CA CYS A 474 1.83 -11.37 4.79
C CYS A 474 3.33 -11.66 4.64
N THR A 475 4.20 -10.90 5.32
CA THR A 475 5.64 -11.18 5.38
C THR A 475 5.93 -12.48 6.11
N ALA A 476 5.26 -12.77 7.22
CA ALA A 476 5.44 -14.03 7.95
C ALA A 476 4.86 -15.24 7.20
N ALA A 477 3.76 -15.11 6.44
CA ALA A 477 3.27 -16.18 5.58
C ALA A 477 4.23 -16.44 4.41
N ASN A 478 4.80 -15.38 3.81
CA ASN A 478 5.78 -15.48 2.74
C ASN A 478 7.14 -16.04 3.25
N GLU A 479 7.60 -15.63 4.43
CA GLU A 479 8.78 -16.18 5.10
C GLU A 479 8.55 -17.63 5.55
N GLN A 480 7.36 -17.98 6.07
CA GLN A 480 7.03 -19.37 6.41
C GLN A 480 6.90 -20.27 5.16
N GLN A 481 6.45 -19.73 4.03
CA GLN A 481 6.41 -20.46 2.76
C GLN A 481 7.83 -20.65 2.20
N ALA A 482 8.72 -19.67 2.33
CA ALA A 482 10.14 -19.77 1.95
C ALA A 482 10.96 -20.70 2.88
N LEU A 483 10.75 -20.63 4.20
CA LEU A 483 11.43 -21.46 5.21
C LEU A 483 10.99 -22.94 5.20
N ARG A 484 9.86 -23.26 4.58
CA ARG A 484 9.35 -24.64 4.46
C ARG A 484 9.55 -25.25 3.07
N SER A 485 10.04 -24.48 2.11
CA SER A 485 10.39 -24.94 0.75
C SER A 485 11.90 -25.07 0.51
N THR A 486 12.71 -24.73 1.52
CA THR A 486 14.08 -25.23 1.73
C THR A 486 14.05 -26.46 2.62
#